data_AF-A0ABD0MP33-F1
#
_entry.id   AF-A0ABD0MP33-F1
#
_cell.length_a   1.000
_cell.length_b   1.000
_cell.length_c   1.000
_cell.angle_alpha   90.00
_cell.angle_beta   90.00
_cell.angle_gamma   90.00
#
_symmetry.space_group_name_H-M   'P 1'
#
loop_
_entity.id
_entity.type
_entity.pdbx_description
1 polymer ?
#
loop_
_entity_poly.entity_id
_entity_poly.type
_entity_poly.pdbx_seq_one_letter_code
_entity_poly.pdbx_strand_id
1 'polypeptide(L)' 'VTEEISAELNVTASKCIPMVRNLQKVTTSMMQQQEKGNIGYRLAEALNGTLQRRCSAYETSR' A
#
# COMPACT_ATOMS: atom_id res chain seq x y z
N VAL A 1 1.40 -14.18 -3.83
CA VAL A 1 2.78 -14.17 -4.35
C VAL A 1 3.61 -14.90 -3.32
N THR A 2 4.08 -16.10 -3.66
CA THR A 2 5.02 -16.87 -2.84
C THR A 2 6.40 -16.22 -2.96
N GLU A 3 7.28 -16.40 -1.96
CA GLU A 3 8.64 -15.82 -1.97
C GLU A 3 9.46 -16.24 -3.21
N GLU A 4 9.20 -17.45 -3.72
CA GLU A 4 9.79 -17.97 -4.97
C GLU A 4 9.45 -17.12 -6.20
N ILE A 5 8.19 -16.71 -6.36
CA ILE A 5 7.76 -15.85 -7.48
C ILE A 5 8.37 -14.44 -7.34
N SER A 6 8.53 -13.94 -6.11
CA SER A 6 9.17 -12.65 -5.83
C SER A 6 10.65 -12.66 -6.19
N ALA A 7 11.36 -13.75 -5.90
CA ALA A 7 12.77 -13.93 -6.25
C ALA A 7 12.98 -14.03 -7.77
N GLU A 8 12.11 -14.77 -8.47
CA GLU A 8 12.15 -14.95 -9.92
C GLU A 8 11.90 -13.63 -10.68
N LEU A 9 11.07 -12.74 -10.14
CA LEU A 9 10.78 -11.43 -10.70
C LEU A 9 11.71 -10.31 -10.19
N ASN A 10 12.72 -10.65 -9.37
CA ASN A 10 13.61 -9.68 -8.72
C ASN A 10 12.85 -8.60 -7.92
N VAL A 11 11.67 -8.97 -7.41
CA VAL A 11 10.75 -8.17 -6.62
C VAL A 11 11.07 -8.40 -5.15
N THR A 12 11.96 -7.60 -4.61
CA THR A 12 12.31 -7.65 -3.19
C THR A 12 11.43 -6.73 -2.36
N ALA A 13 11.27 -7.04 -1.06
CA ALA A 13 10.61 -6.15 -0.10
C ALA A 13 11.17 -4.71 -0.17
N SER A 14 12.48 -4.56 -0.39
CA SER A 14 13.16 -3.26 -0.55
C SER A 14 12.68 -2.44 -1.75
N LYS A 15 12.18 -3.06 -2.82
CA LYS A 15 11.57 -2.36 -3.97
C LYS A 15 10.07 -2.13 -3.77
N CYS A 16 9.36 -3.09 -3.17
CA CYS A 16 7.92 -2.99 -2.94
C CYS A 16 7.55 -1.94 -1.88
N ILE A 17 8.30 -1.86 -0.78
CA ILE A 17 8.00 -0.94 0.33
C ILE A 17 7.93 0.52 -0.16
N PRO A 18 8.93 1.07 -0.88
CA PRO A 18 8.83 2.43 -1.43
C PRO A 18 7.62 2.67 -2.34
N MET A 19 7.26 1.69 -3.18
CA MET A 19 6.09 1.81 -4.05
C MET A 19 4.78 1.87 -3.25
N VAL A 20 4.61 0.97 -2.28
CA VAL A 20 3.44 0.94 -1.39
C VAL A 20 3.36 2.23 -0.57
N ARG A 21 4.49 2.74 -0.06
CA ARG A 21 4.56 4.03 0.66
C ARG A 21 4.18 5.22 -0.22
N ASN A 22 4.58 5.22 -1.49
CA ASN A 22 4.17 6.27 -2.43
C ASN A 22 2.66 6.21 -2.71
N LEU A 23 2.09 5.02 -2.86
CA LEU A 23 0.64 4.86 -3.00
C LEU A 23 -0.11 5.34 -1.73
N GLN A 24 0.43 5.08 -0.54
CA GLN A 24 -0.14 5.59 0.72
C GLN A 24 -0.20 7.13 0.76
N LYS A 25 0.83 7.82 0.24
CA LYS A 25 0.82 9.28 0.13
C LYS A 25 -0.33 9.75 -0.76
N VAL A 26 -0.51 9.12 -1.93
CA VAL A 26 -1.60 9.45 -2.86
C VAL A 26 -2.96 9.24 -2.21
N THR A 27 -3.18 8.10 -1.55
CA THR A 27 -4.46 7.83 -0.88
C THR A 27 -4.71 8.76 0.30
N THR A 28 -3.67 9.13 1.04
CA THR A 28 -3.78 10.11 2.14
C THR A 28 -4.17 11.49 1.61
N SER A 29 -3.52 11.97 0.54
CA SER A 29 -3.88 13.23 -0.10
C SER A 29 -5.31 13.21 -0.64
N MET A 30 -5.74 12.10 -1.23
CA MET A 30 -7.12 11.93 -1.68
C MET A 30 -8.12 12.01 -0.50
N MET A 31 -7.84 11.35 0.62
CA MET A 31 -8.68 11.45 1.83
C MET A 31 -8.77 12.88 2.37
N GLN A 32 -7.70 13.67 2.25
CA GLN A 32 -7.67 15.08 2.68
C GLN A 32 -8.48 16.01 1.75
N GLN A 33 -8.60 15.65 0.48
CA GLN A 33 -9.33 16.44 -0.53
C GLN A 33 -10.81 16.08 -0.63
N GLN A 34 -11.23 14.95 -0.05
CA GLN A 34 -12.59 14.43 -0.13
C GLN A 34 -13.34 14.69 1.17
N GLU A 35 -14.65 14.95 1.07
CA GLU A 35 -15.51 15.03 2.23
C GLU A 35 -15.57 13.68 2.94
N LYS A 36 -15.38 13.69 4.26
CA LYS A 36 -15.39 12.47 5.07
C LYS A 36 -16.70 11.72 4.89
N GLY A 37 -16.61 10.44 4.56
CA GLY A 37 -17.78 9.56 4.35
C GLY A 37 -18.32 9.54 2.93
N ASN A 38 -17.87 10.43 2.04
CA ASN A 38 -18.20 10.33 0.62
C ASN A 38 -17.52 9.11 -0.02
N ILE A 39 -17.94 8.74 -1.23
CA ILE A 39 -17.44 7.52 -1.89
C ILE A 39 -15.92 7.59 -2.16
N GLY A 40 -15.40 8.77 -2.55
CA GLY A 40 -13.98 8.97 -2.78
C GLY A 40 -13.14 8.78 -1.53
N TYR A 41 -13.59 9.34 -0.40
CA TYR A 41 -12.99 9.16 0.91
C TYR A 41 -12.99 7.69 1.34
N ARG A 42 -14.14 7.01 1.26
CA ARG A 42 -14.28 5.60 1.66
C ARG A 42 -13.40 4.67 0.83
N LEU A 43 -13.29 4.93 -0.47
CA LEU A 43 -12.39 4.18 -1.35
C LEU A 43 -10.92 4.42 -1.00
N ALA A 44 -10.54 5.68 -0.79
CA ALA A 44 -9.17 6.03 -0.41
C ALA A 44 -8.79 5.46 0.97
N GLU A 45 -9.71 5.47 1.93
CA GLU A 45 -9.54 4.89 3.27
C GLU A 45 -9.35 3.36 3.21
N ALA A 46 -10.21 2.65 2.48
CA ALA A 46 -10.11 1.19 2.32
C ALA A 46 -8.80 0.78 1.61
N LEU A 47 -8.41 1.55 0.59
CA LEU A 47 -7.16 1.33 -0.13
C LEU A 47 -5.94 1.61 0.76
N ASN A 48 -5.94 2.72 1.51
CA ASN A 48 -4.86 3.09 2.41
C ASN A 48 -4.64 2.01 3.50
N GLY A 49 -5.73 1.49 4.08
CA GLY A 49 -5.67 0.39 5.06
C GLY A 49 -5.12 -0.91 4.46
N THR A 50 -5.42 -1.21 3.20
CA THR A 50 -4.87 -2.38 2.49
C THR A 50 -3.39 -2.23 2.20
N LEU A 51 -2.96 -1.04 1.76
CA LEU A 51 -1.55 -0.71 1.54
C LEU A 51 -0.75 -0.80 2.84
N GLN A 52 -1.30 -0.35 3.97
CA GLN A 52 -0.66 -0.44 5.28
C GLN A 52 -0.39 -1.89 5.67
N ARG A 53 -1.40 -2.77 5.58
CA ARG A 53 -1.23 -4.21 5.87
C ARG A 53 -0.17 -4.84 4.98
N ARG A 54 -0.15 -4.47 3.69
CA ARG A 54 0.84 -4.98 2.73
C ARG A 54 2.26 -4.53 3.09
N CYS A 55 2.44 -3.26 3.48
CA CYS A 55 3.73 -2.76 3.94
C CYS A 55 4.21 -3.50 5.18
N SER A 56 3.34 -3.66 6.19
CA SER A 56 3.68 -4.40 7.41
C SER A 56 4.06 -5.84 7.12
N ALA A 57 3.37 -6.52 6.21
CA ALA A 57 3.73 -7.88 5.80
C ALA A 57 5.14 -7.98 5.21
N TYR A 58 5.56 -6.98 4.41
CA TYR A 58 6.93 -6.93 3.88
C TYR A 58 7.97 -6.63 4.97
N GLU A 59 7.63 -5.82 5.97
CA GLU A 59 8.52 -5.46 7.08
C GLU A 59 8.71 -6.61 8.07
N THR A 60 7.70 -7.45 8.28
CA THR A 60 7.75 -8.62 9.18
C THR A 60 8.27 -9.90 8.53
N SER A 61 8.40 -9.94 7.21
CA SER A 61 8.93 -11.10 6.45
C SER A 61 10.46 -11.13 6.40
N ARG A 62 11.13 -10.42 7.32
CA ARG A 62 12.57 -10.25 7.39
C ARG A 62 13.13 -10.97 8.62
#